data_AF-A0A942RXA1-F1
#
_entry.id   AF-A0A942RXA1-F1
#
_cell.length_a   1.000
_cell.length_b   1.000
_cell.length_c   1.000
_cell.angle_alpha   90.00
_cell.angle_beta   90.00
_cell.angle_gamma   90.00
#
_symmetry.space_group_name_H-M   'P 1'
#
loop_
_entity.id
_entity.type
_entity.pdbx_description
1 polymer ?
#
loop_
_entity_poly.entity_id
_entity_poly.type
_entity_poly.pdbx_seq_one_letter_code
_entity_poly.pdbx_strand_id
1 'polypeptide(L)'
;MRIYFLLLFWITAACTSHDSVEGAWQWTSENEQHLMELDLVKSGNQLLGKHCNTFFNGNKIDCAETNSLVLHQVSNNVYEGTFQSSFSDANIPIKITYIADGDKIYLQQLGNSELEYYMAFNVYLTK
;
A
#
# COMPACT_ATOMS: atom_id res chain seq x y z
N MET A 1 39.18 -25.97 43.84
CA MET A 1 37.99 -26.36 43.06
C MET A 1 37.70 -25.24 42.06
N ARG A 2 37.97 -25.45 40.77
CA ARG A 2 37.82 -24.44 39.71
C ARG A 2 36.38 -24.47 39.20
N ILE A 3 35.62 -23.40 39.42
CA ILE A 3 34.30 -23.20 38.80
C ILE A 3 34.52 -22.35 37.55
N TYR A 4 34.35 -22.96 36.38
CA TYR A 4 34.29 -22.27 35.10
C TYR A 4 32.86 -21.75 34.93
N PHE A 5 32.66 -20.44 35.06
CA PHE A 5 31.39 -19.79 34.80
C PHE A 5 31.27 -19.59 33.28
N LEU A 6 30.60 -20.52 32.60
CA LEU A 6 30.26 -20.43 31.18
C LEU A 6 29.21 -19.32 31.00
N LEU A 7 29.66 -18.13 30.57
CA LEU A 7 28.82 -17.06 30.05
C LEU A 7 28.18 -17.52 28.74
N LEU A 8 26.98 -18.11 28.83
CA LEU A 8 26.08 -18.30 27.70
C LEU A 8 25.55 -16.92 27.28
N PHE A 9 26.22 -16.32 26.30
CA PHE A 9 25.78 -15.11 25.63
C PHE A 9 24.52 -15.45 24.82
N TRP A 10 23.35 -15.13 25.38
CA TRP A 10 22.08 -15.18 24.66
C TRP A 10 22.09 -14.09 23.59
N ILE A 11 22.42 -14.48 22.35
CA ILE A 11 22.19 -13.62 21.18
C ILE A 11 20.69 -13.62 20.94
N THR A 12 19.98 -12.66 21.54
CA THR A 12 18.62 -12.35 21.12
C THR A 12 18.71 -11.77 19.72
N ALA A 13 18.39 -12.58 18.71
CA ALA A 13 18.16 -12.09 17.37
C ALA A 13 16.99 -11.10 17.44
N ALA A 14 17.31 -9.81 17.42
CA ALA A 14 16.31 -8.77 17.21
C ALA A 14 15.76 -8.99 15.81
N CYS A 15 14.57 -9.59 15.72
CA CYS A 15 13.74 -9.50 14.52
C CYS A 15 13.35 -8.02 14.41
N THR A 16 14.16 -7.23 13.71
CA THR A 16 13.71 -5.94 13.23
C THR A 16 12.67 -6.25 12.17
N SER A 17 11.38 -6.13 12.52
CA SER A 17 10.34 -5.95 11.52
C SER A 17 10.77 -4.75 10.69
N HIS A 18 11.20 -5.00 9.47
CA HIS A 18 11.56 -3.93 8.56
C HIS A 18 10.24 -3.37 8.04
N ASP A 19 9.80 -2.29 8.68
CA ASP A 19 8.67 -1.48 8.24
C ASP A 19 8.85 -1.16 6.74
N SER A 20 8.03 -1.79 5.91
CA SER A 20 8.09 -1.71 4.45
C SER A 20 6.74 -1.27 3.91
N VAL A 21 6.79 -0.45 2.86
CA VAL A 21 5.61 -0.06 2.05
C VAL A 21 4.95 -1.27 1.38
N GLU A 22 5.64 -2.39 1.28
CA GLU A 22 5.11 -3.63 0.71
C GLU A 22 4.07 -4.29 1.62
N GLY A 23 3.13 -4.98 0.99
CA GLY A 23 2.06 -5.73 1.65
C GLY A 23 0.66 -5.31 1.20
N ALA A 24 -0.32 -5.92 1.86
CA ALA A 24 -1.73 -5.62 1.68
C ALA A 24 -2.13 -4.42 2.56
N TRP A 25 -2.77 -3.44 1.95
CA TRP A 25 -3.22 -2.20 2.57
C TRP A 25 -4.71 -2.05 2.36
N GLN A 26 -5.43 -1.69 3.41
CA GLN A 26 -6.88 -1.56 3.38
C GLN A 26 -7.34 -0.19 3.88
N TRP A 27 -8.45 0.26 3.32
CA TRP A 27 -9.23 1.38 3.82
C TRP A 27 -10.72 1.05 3.74
N THR A 28 -11.47 1.54 4.72
CA THR A 28 -12.92 1.44 4.78
C THR A 28 -13.49 2.81 5.09
N SER A 29 -14.55 3.21 4.40
CA SER A 29 -15.27 4.44 4.70
C SER A 29 -15.94 4.38 6.07
N GLU A 30 -16.20 5.54 6.67
CA GLU A 30 -16.84 5.62 8.01
C GLU A 30 -18.22 4.92 8.07
N ASN A 31 -18.94 4.89 6.95
CA ASN A 31 -20.23 4.22 6.82
C ASN A 31 -20.13 2.76 6.33
N GLU A 32 -18.90 2.24 6.19
CA GLU A 32 -18.58 0.88 5.75
C GLU A 32 -19.09 0.48 4.36
N GLN A 33 -19.57 1.45 3.57
CA GLN A 33 -20.11 1.17 2.25
C GLN A 33 -19.05 1.06 1.17
N HIS A 34 -17.86 1.61 1.41
CA HIS A 34 -16.74 1.63 0.47
C HIS A 34 -15.53 0.96 1.10
N LEU A 35 -14.95 0.00 0.38
CA LEU A 35 -13.70 -0.66 0.73
C LEU A 35 -12.69 -0.49 -0.39
N MET A 36 -11.43 -0.40 0.01
CA MET A 36 -10.28 -0.40 -0.88
C MET A 36 -9.23 -1.32 -0.31
N GLU A 37 -8.66 -2.14 -1.19
CA GLU A 37 -7.48 -2.94 -0.91
C GLU A 37 -6.42 -2.67 -1.97
N LEU A 38 -5.17 -2.50 -1.54
CA LEU A 38 -3.98 -2.43 -2.39
C LEU A 38 -2.99 -3.50 -1.95
N ASP A 39 -2.55 -4.35 -2.88
CA ASP A 39 -1.44 -5.28 -2.65
C ASP A 39 -0.19 -4.74 -3.36
N LEU A 40 0.82 -4.33 -2.57
CA LEU A 40 1.99 -3.61 -3.05
C LEU A 40 3.26 -4.45 -2.93
N VAL A 41 4.03 -4.50 -4.02
CA VAL A 41 5.30 -5.23 -4.12
C VAL A 41 6.37 -4.33 -4.70
N LYS A 42 7.58 -4.34 -4.10
CA LYS A 42 8.69 -3.55 -4.60
C LYS A 42 9.44 -4.31 -5.68
N SER A 43 9.77 -3.63 -6.78
CA SER A 43 10.59 -4.16 -7.87
C SER A 43 11.65 -3.12 -8.24
N GLY A 44 12.84 -3.24 -7.63
CA GLY A 44 13.90 -2.24 -7.75
C GLY A 44 13.47 -0.88 -7.20
N ASN A 45 13.46 0.14 -8.07
CA ASN A 45 13.00 1.51 -7.73
C ASN A 45 11.50 1.74 -8.01
N GLN A 46 10.78 0.68 -8.41
CA GLN A 46 9.34 0.73 -8.63
C GLN A 46 8.59 0.11 -7.45
N LEU A 47 7.39 0.63 -7.23
CA LEU A 47 6.35 0.02 -6.41
C LEU A 47 5.24 -0.38 -7.37
N LEU A 48 5.03 -1.69 -7.49
CA LEU A 48 3.98 -2.27 -8.30
C LEU A 48 2.83 -2.67 -7.38
N GLY A 49 1.62 -2.69 -7.89
CA GLY A 49 0.52 -3.22 -7.09
C GLY A 49 -0.74 -3.54 -7.84
N LYS A 50 -1.59 -4.29 -7.16
CA LYS A 50 -2.97 -4.59 -7.56
C LYS A 50 -3.93 -3.82 -6.68
N HIS A 51 -5.14 -3.60 -7.17
CA HIS A 51 -6.22 -3.04 -6.37
C HIS A 51 -7.44 -3.94 -6.39
N CYS A 52 -8.22 -3.88 -5.32
CA CYS A 52 -9.61 -4.29 -5.34
C CYS A 52 -10.45 -3.33 -4.51
N ASN A 53 -11.33 -2.60 -5.18
CA ASN A 53 -12.15 -1.56 -4.61
C ASN A 53 -13.61 -1.93 -4.78
N THR A 54 -14.40 -1.79 -3.71
CA THR A 54 -15.84 -1.97 -3.74
C THR A 54 -16.52 -0.72 -3.22
N PHE A 55 -17.48 -0.19 -3.97
CA PHE A 55 -18.19 1.04 -3.66
C PHE A 55 -19.70 0.79 -3.65
N PHE A 56 -20.42 1.57 -2.84
CA PHE A 56 -21.86 1.48 -2.65
C PHE A 56 -22.33 0.07 -2.27
N ASN A 57 -21.77 -0.52 -1.21
CA ASN A 57 -22.08 -1.87 -0.73
C ASN A 57 -21.85 -2.95 -1.81
N GLY A 58 -20.76 -2.84 -2.58
CA GLY A 58 -20.40 -3.79 -3.61
C GLY A 58 -21.17 -3.66 -4.93
N ASN A 59 -22.04 -2.64 -5.08
CA ASN A 59 -22.72 -2.39 -6.36
C ASN A 59 -21.76 -1.95 -7.47
N LYS A 60 -20.62 -1.36 -7.09
CA LYS A 60 -19.54 -0.97 -8.00
C LYS A 60 -18.26 -1.64 -7.55
N ILE A 61 -17.62 -2.37 -8.45
CA ILE A 61 -16.41 -3.14 -8.18
C ILE A 61 -15.37 -2.76 -9.22
N ASP A 62 -14.18 -2.41 -8.76
CA ASP A 62 -13.02 -2.08 -9.57
C ASP A 62 -11.84 -2.88 -9.00
N CYS A 63 -11.59 -4.06 -9.58
CA CYS A 63 -10.57 -4.99 -9.09
C CYS A 63 -9.71 -5.48 -10.25
N ALA A 64 -8.39 -5.41 -10.07
CA ALA A 64 -7.41 -5.82 -11.06
C ALA A 64 -6.84 -7.20 -10.76
N GLU A 65 -6.87 -8.08 -11.76
CA GLU A 65 -6.21 -9.40 -11.72
C GLU A 65 -4.67 -9.28 -11.85
N THR A 66 -4.22 -8.20 -12.50
CA THR A 66 -2.81 -7.90 -12.78
C THR A 66 -2.40 -6.57 -12.13
N ASN A 67 -1.13 -6.19 -12.27
CA ASN A 67 -0.65 -4.93 -11.73
C ASN A 67 -1.38 -3.75 -12.41
N SER A 68 -2.06 -2.97 -11.60
CA SER A 68 -2.80 -1.76 -11.96
C SER A 68 -2.21 -0.49 -11.35
N LEU A 69 -1.26 -0.65 -10.43
CA LEU A 69 -0.46 0.43 -9.88
C LEU A 69 0.98 0.26 -10.37
N VAL A 70 1.52 1.31 -10.97
CA VAL A 70 2.93 1.40 -11.36
C VAL A 70 3.44 2.74 -10.86
N LEU A 71 4.22 2.71 -9.78
CA LEU A 71 4.80 3.90 -9.18
C LEU A 71 6.33 3.83 -9.16
N HIS A 72 6.96 4.98 -9.21
CA HIS A 72 8.40 5.16 -9.11
C HIS A 72 8.73 5.91 -7.83
N GLN A 73 9.79 5.48 -7.14
CA GLN A 73 10.26 6.20 -5.96
C GLN A 73 10.84 7.56 -6.38
N VAL A 74 10.26 8.66 -5.88
CA VAL A 74 10.70 10.03 -6.17
C VAL A 74 11.46 10.67 -5.01
N SER A 75 11.23 10.19 -3.79
CA SER A 75 12.03 10.51 -2.60
C SER A 75 11.90 9.42 -1.55
N ASN A 76 12.53 9.59 -0.37
CA ASN A 76 12.42 8.60 0.70
C ASN A 76 10.96 8.38 1.08
N ASN A 77 10.50 7.13 0.96
CA ASN A 77 9.13 6.70 1.26
C ASN A 77 8.03 7.38 0.42
N VAL A 78 8.36 8.06 -0.68
CA VAL A 78 7.39 8.71 -1.56
C VAL A 78 7.49 8.11 -2.96
N TYR A 79 6.34 7.66 -3.44
CA TYR A 79 6.17 6.99 -4.73
C TYR A 79 5.11 7.73 -5.55
N GLU A 80 5.39 8.01 -6.82
CA GLU A 80 4.46 8.65 -7.73
C GLU A 80 4.33 7.84 -9.01
N GLY A 81 3.15 7.83 -9.61
CA GLY A 81 2.88 7.09 -10.83
C GLY A 81 1.41 7.05 -11.15
N THR A 82 0.95 5.92 -11.67
CA THR A 82 -0.42 5.77 -12.16
C THR A 82 -1.15 4.61 -11.51
N PHE A 83 -2.42 4.86 -11.21
CA PHE A 83 -3.45 3.88 -10.99
C PHE A 83 -4.24 3.71 -12.29
N GLN A 84 -4.44 2.47 -12.74
CA GLN A 84 -5.32 2.13 -13.85
C GLN A 84 -6.56 1.41 -13.30
N SER A 85 -7.72 2.00 -13.52
CA SER A 85 -9.01 1.38 -13.21
C SER A 85 -9.23 0.14 -14.10
N SER A 86 -9.60 -0.99 -13.50
CA SER A 86 -10.06 -2.17 -14.23
C SER A 86 -11.53 -2.07 -14.65
N PHE A 87 -12.29 -1.13 -14.08
CA PHE A 87 -13.66 -0.83 -14.47
C PHE A 87 -13.74 -0.11 -15.83
N SER A 88 -12.81 0.80 -16.13
CA SER A 88 -12.91 1.67 -17.33
C SER A 88 -11.61 1.94 -18.09
N ASP A 89 -10.46 1.41 -17.65
CA ASP A 89 -9.13 1.79 -18.13
C ASP A 89 -8.75 3.27 -17.88
N ALA A 90 -9.49 3.97 -17.00
CA ALA A 90 -9.09 5.28 -16.51
C ALA A 90 -7.68 5.23 -15.92
N ASN A 91 -6.80 6.13 -16.37
CA ASN A 91 -5.46 6.29 -15.81
C ASN A 91 -5.41 7.54 -14.95
N ILE A 92 -5.15 7.36 -13.65
CA ILE A 92 -5.18 8.42 -12.64
C ILE A 92 -3.76 8.59 -12.09
N PRO A 93 -3.15 9.79 -12.19
CA PRO A 93 -1.90 10.10 -11.52
C PRO A 93 -2.09 10.08 -10.00
N ILE A 94 -1.27 9.32 -9.28
CA ILE A 94 -1.36 9.14 -7.82
C ILE A 94 0.00 9.27 -7.14
N LYS A 95 -0.04 9.49 -5.83
CA LYS A 95 1.12 9.45 -4.93
C LYS A 95 0.83 8.59 -3.72
N ILE A 96 1.79 7.75 -3.36
CA ILE A 96 1.81 6.99 -2.10
C ILE A 96 2.95 7.51 -1.24
N THR A 97 2.65 7.88 0.00
CA THR A 97 3.66 8.20 1.02
C THR A 97 3.59 7.18 2.14
N TYR A 98 4.66 6.42 2.35
CA TYR A 98 4.78 5.48 3.45
C TYR A 98 5.21 6.19 4.74
N ILE A 99 4.43 5.99 5.80
CA ILE A 99 4.65 6.57 7.11
C ILE A 99 5.01 5.41 8.04
N ALA A 100 6.31 5.20 8.21
CA ALA A 100 6.84 4.11 9.04
C ALA A 100 6.35 4.20 10.48
N ASP A 101 6.33 5.43 11.05
CA ASP A 101 5.76 5.68 12.37
C ASP A 101 4.22 5.57 12.32
N GLY A 102 3.72 4.37 12.59
CA GLY A 102 2.30 4.03 12.55
C GLY A 102 1.90 3.02 11.48
N ASP A 103 2.85 2.56 10.66
CA ASP A 103 2.67 1.58 9.58
C ASP A 103 1.44 1.88 8.72
N LYS A 104 1.45 3.07 8.08
CA LYS A 104 0.38 3.55 7.20
C LYS A 104 0.91 3.98 5.86
N ILE A 105 0.05 3.92 4.85
CA ILE A 105 0.28 4.67 3.60
C ILE A 105 -0.74 5.79 3.49
N TYR A 106 -0.29 6.94 3.01
CA TYR A 106 -1.17 8.01 2.57
C TYR A 106 -1.26 7.98 1.04
N LEU A 107 -2.45 7.75 0.52
CA LEU A 107 -2.75 7.72 -0.90
C LEU A 107 -3.35 9.06 -1.32
N GLN A 108 -2.75 9.72 -2.30
CA GLN A 108 -3.20 11.00 -2.84
C GLN A 108 -3.49 10.90 -4.33
N GLN A 109 -4.53 11.61 -4.77
CA GLN A 109 -4.79 11.86 -6.17
C GLN A 109 -4.03 13.11 -6.63
N LEU A 110 -3.31 13.00 -7.74
CA LEU A 110 -2.58 14.13 -8.33
C LEU A 110 -3.26 14.70 -9.59
N GLY A 111 -4.17 13.93 -10.20
CA GLY A 111 -4.92 14.34 -11.39
C GLY A 111 -6.21 13.54 -11.56
N ASN A 112 -7.04 13.93 -12.52
CA ASN A 112 -8.32 13.30 -12.81
C ASN A 112 -8.31 12.57 -14.15
N SER A 113 -9.31 11.71 -14.35
CA SER A 113 -9.68 11.14 -15.65
C SER A 113 -11.12 11.52 -15.98
N GLU A 114 -11.43 11.66 -17.27
CA GLU A 114 -12.80 11.83 -17.77
C GLU A 114 -13.59 10.51 -17.77
N LEU A 115 -12.88 9.38 -17.62
CA LEU A 115 -13.46 8.06 -17.48
C LEU A 115 -13.86 7.81 -16.02
N GLU A 116 -14.87 6.96 -15.81
CA GLU A 116 -15.38 6.61 -14.49
C GLU A 116 -14.43 5.64 -13.76
N TYR A 117 -14.13 5.84 -12.48
CA TYR A 117 -13.31 4.93 -11.68
C TYR A 117 -13.80 4.91 -10.23
N TYR A 118 -13.51 3.80 -9.53
CA TYR A 118 -13.93 3.64 -8.13
C TYR A 118 -12.71 3.42 -7.26
N MET A 119 -12.21 4.50 -6.68
CA MET A 119 -11.06 4.51 -5.78
C MET A 119 -11.21 5.68 -4.81
N ALA A 120 -10.94 5.46 -3.54
CA ALA A 120 -10.81 6.50 -2.54
C ALA A 120 -9.45 7.21 -2.67
N PHE A 121 -9.42 8.52 -2.42
CA PHE A 121 -8.20 9.30 -2.49
C PHE A 121 -8.11 10.25 -1.31
N ASN A 122 -6.88 10.67 -1.02
CA ASN A 122 -6.55 11.49 0.13
C ASN A 122 -6.97 10.80 1.44
N VAL A 123 -6.67 9.50 1.51
CA VAL A 123 -6.99 8.61 2.63
C VAL A 123 -5.74 7.91 3.14
N TYR A 124 -5.78 7.53 4.41
CA TYR A 124 -4.77 6.65 5.01
C TYR A 124 -5.24 5.21 4.93
N LEU A 125 -4.39 4.32 4.42
CA LEU A 125 -4.59 2.88 4.47
C LEU A 125 -3.69 2.27 5.54
N THR A 126 -4.14 1.17 6.12
CA THR A 126 -3.42 0.39 7.14
C THR A 126 -3.30 -1.07 6.71
N LYS A 127 -2.36 -1.82 7.28
CA LYS A 127 -2.30 -3.28 7.11
C LYS A 127 -3.35 -4.00 7.96
#